data_AF-A0A3D3GU75-F1
#
_entry.id   AF-A0A3D3GU75-F1
#
_cell.length_a   1.000
_cell.length_b   1.000
_cell.length_c   1.000
_cell.angle_alpha   90.00
_cell.angle_beta   90.00
_cell.angle_gamma   90.00
#
_symmetry.space_group_name_H-M   'P 1'
#
loop_
_entity.id
_entity.type
_entity.pdbx_description
1 polymer ?
#
loop_
_entity_poly.entity_id
_entity_poly.type
_entity_poly.pdbx_seq_one_letter_code
_entity_poly.pdbx_strand_id
1 'polypeptide(L)' 'DFQWYLDLRKYGSVPHSGFGVGLERLVAWICGLKHVRESIPFPRLINRLRP' A
#
# COMPACT_ATOMS: atom_id res chain seq x y z
N ASP A 1 15.79 -15.93 6.43
CA ASP A 1 14.57 -15.45 5.75
C ASP A 1 14.80 -14.40 4.66
N PHE A 2 15.63 -13.37 4.86
CA PHE A 2 15.86 -12.33 3.84
C PHE A 2 17.01 -12.60 2.85
N GLN A 3 17.55 -13.82 2.81
CA GLN A 3 18.72 -14.16 1.98
C GLN A 3 18.50 -13.80 0.51
N TRP A 4 17.31 -14.13 -0.03
CA TRP A 4 16.93 -13.82 -1.40
C TRP A 4 16.98 -12.31 -1.71
N TYR A 5 16.61 -11.46 -0.75
CA TYR A 5 16.59 -10.01 -0.93
C TYR A 5 18.00 -9.42 -0.92
N LEU A 6 18.91 -10.02 -0.14
CA LEU A 6 20.32 -9.64 -0.08
C LEU A 6 21.06 -10.10 -1.35
N ASP A 7 20.72 -11.28 -1.88
CA ASP A 7 21.33 -11.81 -3.09
C ASP A 7 21.08 -10.90 -4.31
N LEU A 8 19.95 -10.16 -4.34
CA LEU A 8 19.68 -9.12 -5.36
C LEU A 8 20.75 -8.01 -5.41
N ARG A 9 21.47 -7.76 -4.30
CA ARG A 9 22.53 -6.74 -4.23
C ARG A 9 23.91 -7.34 -4.50
N LYS A 10 24.04 -8.66 -4.38
CA LYS A 10 25.30 -9.40 -4.52
C LYS A 10 25.60 -9.79 -5.97
N TYR A 11 24.59 -10.18 -6.74
CA TYR A 11 24.75 -10.68 -8.11
C TYR A 11 24.22 -9.67 -9.14
N GLY A 12 24.91 -8.54 -9.31
CA GLY A 12 24.58 -7.56 -10.36
C GLY A 12 23.52 -6.53 -9.96
N SER A 13 23.75 -5.84 -8.84
CA SER A 13 22.87 -4.73 -8.41
C SER A 13 22.91 -3.58 -9.42
N VAL A 14 21.73 -3.07 -9.76
CA VAL A 14 21.57 -1.83 -10.54
C VAL A 14 20.99 -0.73 -9.65
N PRO A 15 21.27 0.57 -9.91
CA PRO A 15 20.56 1.65 -9.25
C PRO A 15 19.06 1.55 -9.54
N HIS A 16 18.25 1.39 -8.50
CA HIS A 16 16.79 1.28 -8.60
C HIS A 16 16.13 2.17 -7.56
N SER A 17 14.95 2.66 -7.90
CA SER A 17 14.07 3.41 -7.02
C SER A 17 12.64 2.91 -7.20
N GLY A 18 11.76 3.24 -6.26
CA GLY A 18 10.35 2.88 -6.32
C GLY A 18 9.53 3.83 -5.48
N PHE A 19 8.23 3.89 -5.76
CA PHE A 19 7.28 4.64 -4.95
C PHE A 19 6.06 3.76 -4.66
N GLY A 20 5.31 4.14 -3.63
CA GLY A 20 4.06 3.49 -3.26
C GLY A 20 2.95 4.52 -3.15
N VAL A 21 1.74 4.14 -3.58
CA VAL A 21 0.54 4.96 -3.44
C VAL A 21 -0.56 4.11 -2.82
N GLY A 22 -1.24 4.65 -1.82
CA GLY A 22 -2.45 4.03 -1.27
C GLY A 22 -3.64 4.34 -2.17
N LEU A 23 -4.19 3.31 -2.82
CA LEU A 23 -5.30 3.44 -3.77
C LEU A 23 -6.51 4.11 -3.13
N GLU A 24 -6.88 3.68 -1.93
CA GLU A 24 -8.05 4.17 -1.20
C GLU A 24 -7.88 5.64 -0.80
N ARG A 25 -6.64 6.07 -0.54
CA ARG A 25 -6.29 7.47 -0.25
C ARG A 25 -6.31 8.32 -1.52
N LEU A 26 -5.85 7.79 -2.65
CA LEU A 26 -5.93 8.46 -3.94
C LEU A 26 -7.39 8.67 -4.35
N VAL A 27 -8.24 7.66 -4.18
CA VAL A 27 -9.68 7.76 -4.43
C VAL A 27 -10.34 8.77 -3.49
N ALA A 28 -10.03 8.72 -2.19
CA ALA A 28 -10.57 9.69 -1.24
C ALA A 28 -10.19 11.14 -1.57
N TRP A 29 -8.97 11.37 -2.07
CA TRP A 29 -8.53 12.69 -2.52
C TRP A 29 -9.26 13.16 -3.78
N ILE A 30 -9.34 12.32 -4.82
CA ILE A 30 -10.02 12.68 -6.09
C ILE A 30 -11.51 12.94 -5.86
N CYS A 31 -12.15 12.14 -4.99
CA CYS A 31 -13.58 12.25 -4.69
C CYS A 31 -13.91 13.25 -3.56
N GLY A 32 -12.91 13.89 -2.93
CA GLY A 32 -13.12 14.85 -1.84
C GLY A 32 -13.74 14.24 -0.58
N LEU A 33 -13.51 12.96 -0.32
CA LEU A 33 -14.09 12.24 0.82
C LEU A 33 -13.42 12.65 2.12
N LYS A 34 -14.21 12.80 3.20
CA LYS A 34 -13.69 13.19 4.52
C LYS A 34 -12.93 12.07 5.21
N HIS A 35 -13.26 10.82 4.88
CA HIS A 35 -12.61 9.65 5.48
C HIS A 35 -12.37 8.55 4.44
N VAL A 36 -11.17 7.94 4.46
CA VAL A 36 -10.77 6.80 3.60
C VAL A 36 -11.67 5.56 3.70
N ARG A 37 -12.56 5.48 4.69
CA ARG A 37 -13.49 4.35 4.82
C ARG A 37 -14.58 4.41 3.77
N GLU A 38 -14.91 5.63 3.33
CA GLU A 38 -15.94 5.89 2.33
C GLU A 38 -15.48 5.47 0.92
N SER A 39 -14.17 5.29 0.70
CA SER A 39 -13.62 4.77 -0.57
C SER A 39 -13.49 3.24 -0.60
N ILE A 40 -13.90 2.52 0.44
CA ILE A 40 -13.75 1.06 0.57
C ILE A 40 -15.12 0.41 0.77
N PRO A 41 -15.55 -0.55 -0.08
CA PRO A 41 -16.84 -1.21 0.07
C PRO A 41 -17.01 -1.96 1.41
N PHE A 42 -15.96 -2.64 1.87
CA PHE A 42 -15.93 -3.36 3.15
C PHE A 42 -14.71 -2.91 3.98
N PRO A 43 -14.79 -1.77 4.68
CA PRO A 43 -13.63 -1.21 5.37
C PRO A 43 -13.26 -2.05 6.60
N ARG A 44 -12.00 -2.48 6.68
CA ARG A 44 -11.46 -3.13 7.88
C ARG A 44 -10.94 -2.11 8.86
N LEU A 45 -11.45 -2.17 10.09
CA LEU A 45 -11.09 -1.27 11.18
C LEU A 45 -10.83 -2.08 12.43
N ILE A 46 -10.13 -1.48 13.40
CA ILE A 46 -9.86 -2.11 14.71
C ILE A 46 -11.16 -2.64 15.34
N ASN A 47 -12.25 -1.89 15.20
CA ASN A 47 -13.56 -2.25 15.77
C ASN A 47 -14.55 -2.85 14.74
N ARG A 48 -14.15 -3.08 13.48
CA ARG A 48 -15.02 -3.64 12.44
C ARG A 48 -14.25 -4.61 11.54
N LEU A 49 -14.48 -5.92 11.76
CA LEU A 49 -13.82 -7.00 11.01
C LEU A 49 -14.75 -7.75 10.05
N ARG A 50 -16.06 -7.73 10.30
CA ARG A 50 -17.08 -8.42 9.52
C ARG A 50 -17.99 -7.39 8.80
N PRO A 51 -18.51 -7.73 7.61
CA PRO A 51 -19.46 -6.87 6.88
C PRO A 51 -20.64 -6.46 7.77
#